data_AF-A0A4T0X1B2-F1
#
_entry.id   AF-A0A4T0X1B2-F1
#
_cell.length_a   1.000
_cell.length_b   1.000
_cell.length_c   1.000
_cell.angle_alpha   90.00
_cell.angle_beta   90.00
_cell.angle_gamma   90.00
#
_symmetry.space_group_name_H-M   'P 1'
#
loop_
_entity.id
_entity.type
_entity.pdbx_description
1 polymer ?
#
loop_
_entity_poly.entity_id
_entity_poly.type
_entity_poly.pdbx_seq_one_letter_code
_entity_poly.pdbx_strand_id
1 'polypeptide(L)'
;MARSFYNDEEQEFATPGLPAVPYEHVQKEPISRTTELQINKNGNLITSAPALESFVSKIRETTVDYYQKTSERLDYFFGTGRAHMAMTVDRIAEFKDEKEDLLPNICGVFTATLVGSIMTRTRIWPVRFIVPTTFGVVALKYALPGTYNNIANAVGNVYLNIEERKFPEFKNTRTQFSENYYKVLNNACELKKNAWNSLVGEVATARKTLSEIKKD
;
A
#
# COMPACT_ATOMS: atom_id res chain seq x y z
N MET A 1 8.00 -59.00 17.72
CA MET A 1 8.33 -57.59 18.01
C MET A 1 8.66 -56.91 16.69
N ALA A 2 7.75 -56.09 16.16
CA ALA A 2 7.97 -55.36 14.91
C ALA A 2 8.76 -54.08 15.22
N ARG A 3 9.89 -53.88 14.55
CA ARG A 3 10.66 -52.63 14.61
C ARG A 3 9.98 -51.62 13.68
N SER A 4 9.47 -50.51 14.22
CA SER A 4 8.93 -49.41 13.42
C SER A 4 10.07 -48.48 13.02
N PHE A 5 10.55 -48.62 11.79
CA PHE A 5 11.65 -47.82 11.24
C PHE A 5 11.25 -46.36 10.92
N TYR A 6 9.96 -46.04 10.92
CA TYR A 6 9.44 -44.77 10.41
C TYR A 6 8.97 -43.78 11.50
N ASN A 7 9.34 -43.99 12.77
CA ASN A 7 8.99 -43.04 13.85
C ASN A 7 10.01 -41.91 14.03
N ASP A 8 11.21 -42.02 13.43
CA ASP A 8 12.29 -41.03 13.61
C ASP A 8 12.34 -40.00 12.47
N GLU A 9 11.46 -40.13 11.47
CA GLU A 9 11.35 -39.23 10.32
C GLU A 9 10.05 -38.42 10.43
N GLU A 10 10.00 -37.46 11.36
CA GLU A 10 8.95 -36.44 11.33
C GLU A 10 9.10 -35.66 10.00
N GLN A 11 8.09 -35.75 9.13
CA GLN A 11 8.09 -35.04 7.84
C GLN A 11 8.21 -33.53 8.07
N GLU A 12 9.35 -32.97 7.66
CA GLU A 12 9.57 -31.54 7.55
C GLU A 12 8.65 -30.95 6.49
N PHE A 13 7.49 -30.44 6.90
CA PHE A 13 6.67 -29.62 6.01
C PHE A 13 7.32 -28.25 5.91
N ALA A 14 7.97 -27.97 4.78
CA ALA A 14 8.38 -26.63 4.44
C ALA A 14 7.14 -25.72 4.43
N THR A 15 7.06 -24.79 5.38
CA THR A 15 6.02 -23.77 5.37
C THR A 15 6.28 -22.88 4.15
N PRO A 16 5.30 -22.66 3.24
CA PRO A 16 5.54 -21.91 2.02
C PRO A 16 6.03 -20.49 2.33
N GLY A 17 7.23 -20.13 1.86
CA GLY A 17 7.76 -18.76 1.90
C GLY A 17 8.90 -18.48 2.87
N LEU A 18 9.40 -19.47 3.62
CA LEU A 18 10.64 -19.34 4.42
C LEU A 18 11.73 -20.30 3.91
N PRO A 19 13.01 -19.93 3.97
CA PRO A 19 14.09 -20.89 3.78
C PRO A 19 13.99 -21.93 4.90
N ALA A 20 14.06 -23.22 4.57
CA ALA A 20 14.21 -24.29 5.55
C ALA A 20 15.54 -24.07 6.27
N VAL A 21 15.51 -23.39 7.41
CA VAL A 21 16.67 -23.29 8.28
C VAL A 21 16.79 -24.66 8.95
N PRO A 22 17.91 -25.39 8.81
CA PRO A 22 18.08 -26.65 9.49
C PRO A 22 17.95 -26.39 10.99
N TYR A 23 16.89 -26.89 11.59
CA TYR A 23 16.76 -26.89 13.03
C TYR A 23 17.70 -28.00 13.49
N GLU A 24 18.80 -27.59 14.12
CA GLU A 24 19.77 -28.51 14.68
C GLU A 24 19.09 -29.20 15.87
N HIS A 25 18.51 -30.36 15.60
CA HIS A 25 18.01 -31.26 16.63
C HIS A 25 19.19 -31.64 17.52
N VAL A 26 19.29 -31.01 18.70
CA VAL A 26 20.10 -31.60 19.76
C VAL A 26 19.50 -32.97 20.02
N GLN A 27 20.17 -34.03 19.54
CA GLN A 27 19.76 -35.41 19.73
C GLN A 27 19.48 -35.63 21.21
N LYS A 28 18.20 -35.71 21.58
CA LYS A 28 17.79 -36.17 22.89
C LYS A 28 17.85 -37.69 22.82
N GLU A 29 18.95 -38.26 23.28
CA GLU A 29 18.99 -39.69 23.55
C GLU A 29 17.80 -40.05 24.47
N PRO A 30 17.06 -41.14 24.19
CA PRO A 30 15.93 -41.52 25.01
C PRO A 30 16.46 -41.91 26.39
N ILE A 31 16.21 -41.05 27.38
CA ILE A 31 16.50 -41.37 28.79
C ILE A 31 15.48 -42.44 29.19
N SER A 32 15.94 -43.69 29.15
CA SER A 32 15.18 -44.89 29.53
C SER A 32 14.49 -44.69 30.87
N ARG A 33 13.19 -44.99 30.92
CA ARG A 33 12.38 -45.01 32.14
C ARG A 33 12.74 -46.21 33.00
N THR A 34 13.92 -46.23 33.56
CA THR A 34 14.33 -47.21 34.57
C THR A 34 15.44 -46.60 35.41
N THR A 35 15.52 -47.02 36.66
CA THR A 35 16.59 -46.79 37.65
C THR A 35 17.96 -47.32 37.18
N GLU A 36 18.34 -47.06 35.94
CA GLU A 36 19.57 -47.53 35.32
C GLU A 36 20.59 -46.40 35.25
N LEU A 37 21.70 -46.64 35.94
CA LEU A 37 22.85 -45.77 36.05
C LEU A 37 23.47 -45.58 34.66
N GLN A 38 23.30 -44.40 34.07
CA GLN A 38 24.03 -44.05 32.85
C GLN A 38 25.44 -43.57 33.22
N ILE A 39 26.44 -44.24 32.65
CA ILE A 39 27.86 -43.93 32.83
C ILE A 39 28.30 -43.03 31.67
N ASN A 40 28.72 -41.81 31.96
CA ASN A 40 29.29 -40.91 30.95
C ASN A 40 30.61 -41.50 30.39
N LYS A 41 31.09 -41.06 29.21
CA LYS A 41 32.40 -41.45 28.64
C LYS A 41 33.58 -41.30 29.63
N ASN A 42 33.40 -40.53 30.69
CA ASN A 42 34.38 -40.27 31.73
C ASN A 42 34.20 -41.14 32.99
N GLY A 43 33.35 -42.18 32.97
CA GLY A 43 33.19 -43.14 34.08
C GLY A 43 32.31 -42.68 35.25
N ASN A 44 31.72 -41.49 35.18
CA ASN A 44 30.89 -40.94 36.26
C ASN A 44 29.43 -41.42 36.14
N LEU A 45 28.88 -41.88 37.27
CA LEU A 45 27.49 -42.31 37.42
C LEU A 45 26.59 -41.08 37.55
N ILE A 46 25.67 -40.88 36.60
CA ILE A 46 24.68 -39.81 36.69
C ILE A 46 23.43 -40.38 37.37
N THR A 47 23.20 -40.02 38.62
CA THR A 47 21.94 -40.30 39.31
C THR A 47 21.04 -39.08 39.18
N SER A 48 20.06 -39.09 38.28
CA SER A 48 19.02 -38.05 38.28
C SER A 48 18.02 -38.36 39.40
N ALA A 49 17.72 -37.37 40.24
CA ALA A 49 16.60 -37.47 41.16
C ALA A 49 15.30 -37.30 40.35
N PRO A 50 14.35 -38.24 40.36
CA PRO A 50 13.16 -38.21 39.50
C PRO A 50 12.29 -36.96 39.73
N ALA A 51 12.27 -36.46 40.97
CA ALA A 51 11.61 -35.20 41.30
C ALA A 51 12.24 -34.02 40.53
N LEU A 52 13.57 -33.90 40.55
CA LEU A 52 14.28 -32.79 39.91
C LEU A 52 14.17 -32.84 38.38
N GLU A 53 14.19 -34.04 37.81
CA GLU A 53 14.01 -34.25 36.38
C GLU A 53 12.66 -33.72 35.89
N SER A 54 11.58 -34.02 36.62
CA SER A 54 10.23 -33.53 36.30
C SER A 54 10.09 -32.00 36.42
N PHE A 55 10.78 -31.37 37.36
CA PHE A 55 10.76 -29.91 37.51
C PHE A 55 11.53 -29.25 36.36
N VAL A 56 12.71 -29.77 36.04
CA VAL A 56 13.56 -29.24 34.96
C VAL A 56 12.89 -29.46 33.60
N SER A 57 12.25 -30.61 33.37
CA SER A 57 11.51 -30.86 32.14
C SER A 57 10.34 -29.89 31.98
N LYS A 58 9.55 -29.68 33.04
CA LYS A 58 8.41 -28.75 33.01
C LYS A 58 8.84 -27.29 32.76
N ILE A 59 9.94 -26.87 33.38
CA ILE A 59 10.52 -25.53 33.13
C ILE A 59 10.99 -25.40 31.68
N ARG A 60 11.70 -26.42 31.17
CA ARG A 60 12.18 -26.46 29.78
C ARG A 60 11.01 -26.40 28.81
N GLU A 61 9.99 -27.24 28.98
CA GLU A 61 8.81 -27.29 28.12
C GLU A 61 8.06 -25.96 28.11
N THR A 62 7.86 -25.36 29.28
CA THR A 62 7.17 -24.05 29.38
C THR A 62 7.98 -22.93 28.71
N THR A 63 9.30 -22.94 28.88
CA THR A 63 10.18 -21.92 28.28
C THR A 63 10.26 -22.07 26.77
N VAL A 64 10.36 -23.31 26.28
CA VAL A 64 10.38 -23.62 24.83
C VAL A 64 9.04 -23.28 24.20
N ASP A 65 7.91 -23.65 24.81
CA ASP A 65 6.56 -23.34 24.32
C ASP A 65 6.29 -21.82 24.31
N TYR A 66 6.71 -21.10 25.35
CA TYR A 66 6.62 -19.65 25.37
C TYR A 66 7.47 -19.00 24.28
N TYR A 67 8.72 -19.46 24.12
CA TYR A 67 9.62 -18.97 23.08
C TYR A 67 9.04 -19.22 21.68
N GLN A 68 8.61 -20.45 21.39
CA GLN A 68 7.99 -20.82 20.10
C GLN A 68 6.75 -19.96 19.80
N LYS A 69 5.83 -19.80 20.77
CA LYS A 69 4.66 -18.92 20.59
C LYS A 69 5.03 -17.46 20.34
N THR A 70 6.12 -16.98 20.94
CA THR A 70 6.57 -15.60 20.70
C THR A 70 7.24 -15.44 19.34
N SER A 71 8.08 -16.39 18.91
CA SER A 71 8.72 -16.35 17.59
C SER A 71 7.68 -16.47 16.48
N GLU A 72 6.72 -17.38 16.59
CA GLU A 72 5.63 -17.55 15.61
C GLU A 72 4.80 -16.27 15.46
N ARG A 73 4.49 -15.56 16.55
CA ARG A 73 3.77 -14.28 16.48
C ARG A 73 4.60 -13.22 15.77
N LEU A 74 5.89 -13.11 16.10
CA LEU A 74 6.77 -12.15 15.44
C LEU A 74 6.89 -12.45 13.95
N ASP A 75 7.11 -13.71 13.59
CA ASP A 75 7.21 -14.15 12.21
C ASP A 75 5.89 -13.95 11.45
N TYR A 76 4.74 -14.14 12.11
CA TYR A 76 3.44 -13.80 11.55
C TYR A 76 3.32 -12.29 11.31
N PHE A 77 3.63 -11.44 12.30
CA PHE A 77 3.56 -9.99 12.14
C PHE A 77 4.49 -9.48 11.04
N PHE A 78 5.73 -9.94 11.01
CA PHE A 78 6.69 -9.55 9.99
C PHE A 78 6.36 -10.15 8.62
N GLY A 79 5.91 -11.41 8.57
CA GLY A 79 5.51 -12.09 7.34
C GLY A 79 4.29 -11.43 6.69
N THR A 80 3.23 -11.21 7.47
CA THR A 80 2.04 -10.47 7.03
C THR A 80 2.39 -9.04 6.63
N GLY A 81 3.25 -8.37 7.40
CA GLY A 81 3.75 -7.03 7.06
C GLY A 81 4.47 -6.99 5.71
N ARG A 82 5.38 -7.93 5.46
CA ARG A 82 6.11 -8.05 4.18
C ARG A 82 5.20 -8.37 3.02
N ALA A 83 4.25 -9.29 3.20
CA ALA A 83 3.28 -9.63 2.16
C ALA A 83 2.42 -8.42 1.77
N HIS A 84 1.91 -7.66 2.76
CA HIS A 84 1.18 -6.43 2.49
C HIS A 84 2.04 -5.36 1.81
N MET A 85 3.30 -5.23 2.21
CA MET A 85 4.23 -4.30 1.56
C MET A 85 4.49 -4.69 0.10
N ALA A 86 4.72 -5.97 -0.19
CA ALA A 86 4.90 -6.45 -1.57
C ALA A 86 3.66 -6.15 -2.43
N MET A 87 2.46 -6.49 -1.95
CA MET A 87 1.20 -6.17 -2.65
C MET A 87 1.00 -4.67 -2.84
N THR A 88 1.43 -3.85 -1.89
CA THR A 88 1.31 -2.39 -1.99
C THR A 88 2.30 -1.83 -3.00
N VAL A 89 3.53 -2.35 -3.05
CA VAL A 89 4.52 -1.95 -4.05
C VAL A 89 4.04 -2.32 -5.45
N ASP A 90 3.47 -3.52 -5.64
CA ASP A 90 2.92 -3.94 -6.93
C ASP A 90 1.78 -3.03 -7.39
N ARG A 91 0.89 -2.63 -6.46
CA ARG A 91 -0.18 -1.66 -6.74
C ARG A 91 0.34 -0.27 -7.04
N ILE A 92 1.39 0.18 -6.35
CA ILE A 92 2.00 1.48 -6.63
C ILE A 92 2.68 1.44 -8.01
N ALA A 93 3.31 0.32 -8.37
CA ALA A 93 3.87 0.12 -9.70
C ALA A 93 2.81 0.14 -10.79
N GLU A 94 1.61 -0.37 -10.53
CA GLU A 94 0.46 -0.28 -11.44
C GLU A 94 0.02 1.18 -11.71
N PHE A 95 0.11 2.05 -10.69
CA PHE A 95 -0.26 3.47 -10.84
C PHE A 95 0.89 4.36 -11.34
N LYS A 96 2.12 3.85 -11.37
CA LYS A 96 3.32 4.57 -11.78
C LYS A 96 3.30 4.83 -13.29
N ASP A 97 3.55 6.07 -13.68
CA ASP A 97 3.94 6.38 -15.06
C ASP A 97 5.44 6.10 -15.24
N GLU A 98 5.83 5.36 -16.28
CA GLU A 98 7.22 4.94 -16.54
C GLU A 98 8.18 6.13 -16.70
N LYS A 99 7.65 7.31 -17.02
CA LYS A 99 8.41 8.53 -17.25
C LYS A 99 8.77 9.31 -15.99
N GLU A 100 8.24 8.95 -14.82
CA GLU A 100 8.43 9.68 -13.56
C GLU A 100 9.40 9.00 -12.59
N ASP A 101 10.41 9.74 -12.14
CA ASP A 101 11.32 9.31 -11.07
C ASP A 101 10.65 9.47 -9.70
N LEU A 102 10.11 8.37 -9.18
CA LEU A 102 9.30 8.37 -7.95
C LEU A 102 10.08 8.83 -6.72
N LEU A 103 11.32 8.39 -6.56
CA LEU A 103 12.06 8.53 -5.31
C LEU A 103 12.34 10.00 -4.93
N PRO A 104 12.95 10.84 -5.81
CA PRO A 104 13.14 12.25 -5.49
C PRO A 104 11.81 13.03 -5.42
N ASN A 105 10.85 12.71 -6.28
CA ASN A 105 9.59 13.44 -6.37
C ASN A 105 8.70 13.19 -5.14
N ILE A 106 8.60 11.96 -4.65
CA ILE A 106 7.86 11.61 -3.43
C ILE A 106 8.49 12.29 -2.20
N CYS A 107 9.83 12.33 -2.12
CA CYS A 107 10.52 13.11 -1.09
C CYS A 107 10.16 14.61 -1.17
N GLY A 108 10.05 15.16 -2.38
CA GLY A 108 9.54 16.51 -2.62
C GLY A 108 8.11 16.71 -2.10
N VAL A 109 7.22 15.75 -2.34
CA VAL A 109 5.84 15.78 -1.82
C VAL A 109 5.81 15.75 -0.29
N PHE A 110 6.61 14.87 0.32
CA PHE A 110 6.69 14.81 1.77
C PHE A 110 7.26 16.08 2.38
N THR A 111 8.35 16.62 1.83
CA THR A 111 8.92 17.87 2.31
C THR A 111 7.91 19.03 2.20
N ALA A 112 7.17 19.15 1.10
CA ALA A 112 6.10 20.14 0.97
C ALA A 112 4.97 19.95 2.00
N THR A 113 4.58 18.69 2.26
CA THR A 113 3.60 18.33 3.30
C THR A 113 4.08 18.72 4.69
N LEU A 114 5.34 18.43 5.02
CA LEU A 114 5.98 18.81 6.28
C LEU A 114 6.08 20.32 6.43
N VAL A 115 6.41 21.05 5.36
CA VAL A 115 6.39 22.52 5.35
C VAL A 115 4.99 23.05 5.66
N GLY A 116 3.94 22.48 5.06
CA GLY A 116 2.55 22.80 5.40
C GLY A 116 2.20 22.51 6.87
N SER A 117 2.79 21.46 7.45
CA SER A 117 2.62 21.11 8.88
C SER A 117 3.29 22.10 9.80
N ILE A 118 4.53 22.52 9.48
CA ILE A 118 5.25 23.54 10.23
C ILE A 118 4.49 24.87 10.18
N MET A 119 3.97 25.24 9.00
CA MET A 119 3.20 26.48 8.81
C MET A 119 1.93 26.53 9.68
N THR A 120 1.32 25.38 9.97
CA THR A 120 0.08 25.31 10.77
C THR A 120 0.29 24.98 12.24
N ARG A 121 1.53 24.99 12.71
CA ARG A 121 1.91 24.65 14.10
C ARG A 121 1.11 25.41 15.17
N THR A 122 0.80 26.69 14.94
CA THR A 122 0.10 27.57 15.91
C THR A 122 -1.39 27.76 15.60
N ARG A 123 -1.95 27.00 14.65
CA ARG A 123 -3.36 27.12 14.23
C ARG A 123 -4.27 26.10 14.92
N ILE A 124 -5.57 26.36 14.84
CA ILE A 124 -6.66 25.56 15.41
C ILE A 124 -6.60 24.13 14.84
N TRP A 125 -7.03 23.14 15.64
CA TRP A 125 -6.92 21.69 15.36
C TRP A 125 -7.31 21.24 13.94
N PRO A 126 -8.40 21.69 13.29
CA PRO A 126 -8.74 21.22 11.93
C PRO A 126 -7.80 21.76 10.86
N VAL A 127 -7.33 23.01 11.00
CA VAL A 127 -6.39 23.63 10.05
C VAL A 127 -5.05 22.89 10.03
N ARG A 128 -4.65 22.33 11.18
CA ARG A 128 -3.44 21.53 11.34
C ARG A 128 -3.46 20.22 10.56
N PHE A 129 -4.63 19.68 10.22
CA PHE A 129 -4.74 18.50 9.37
C PHE A 129 -4.97 18.87 7.92
N ILE A 130 -5.82 19.87 7.64
CA ILE A 130 -6.22 20.22 6.27
C ILE A 130 -5.05 20.80 5.48
N VAL A 131 -4.28 21.72 6.06
CA VAL A 131 -3.23 22.42 5.30
C VAL A 131 -2.08 21.51 4.89
N PRO A 132 -1.57 20.59 5.74
CA PRO A 132 -0.57 19.63 5.30
C PRO A 132 -1.07 18.74 4.18
N THR A 133 -2.31 18.22 4.26
CA THR A 133 -2.85 17.39 3.18
C THR A 133 -3.05 18.18 1.89
N THR A 134 -3.53 19.42 1.94
CA THR A 134 -3.68 20.22 0.71
C THR A 134 -2.31 20.51 0.09
N PHE A 135 -1.30 20.86 0.90
CA PHE A 135 0.07 21.04 0.41
C PHE A 135 0.62 19.75 -0.20
N GLY A 136 0.39 18.61 0.43
CA GLY A 136 0.80 17.31 -0.09
C GLY A 136 0.12 16.97 -1.42
N VAL A 137 -1.18 17.18 -1.53
CA VAL A 137 -1.94 16.92 -2.77
C VAL A 137 -1.49 17.85 -3.90
N VAL A 138 -1.27 19.13 -3.62
CA VAL A 138 -0.77 20.10 -4.61
C VAL A 138 0.64 19.72 -5.06
N ALA A 139 1.52 19.36 -4.12
CA ALA A 139 2.86 18.91 -4.44
C ALA A 139 2.85 17.61 -5.25
N LEU A 140 1.93 16.68 -4.96
CA LEU A 140 1.79 15.42 -5.69
C LEU A 140 1.36 15.68 -7.14
N LYS A 141 0.39 16.57 -7.35
CA LYS A 141 -0.04 16.98 -8.70
C LYS A 141 1.10 17.65 -9.49
N TYR A 142 1.94 18.43 -8.82
CA TYR A 142 3.04 19.15 -9.47
C TYR A 142 4.24 18.23 -9.77
N ALA A 143 4.64 17.39 -8.81
CA ALA A 143 5.82 16.55 -8.92
C ALA A 143 5.56 15.22 -9.66
N LEU A 144 4.33 14.70 -9.60
CA LEU A 144 3.92 13.44 -10.25
C LEU A 144 2.54 13.58 -10.93
N PRO A 145 2.43 14.34 -12.03
CA PRO A 145 1.14 14.55 -12.71
C PRO A 145 0.51 13.26 -13.26
N GLY A 146 1.31 12.32 -13.80
CA GLY A 146 0.81 11.05 -14.34
C GLY A 146 0.27 10.15 -13.23
N THR A 147 1.08 9.94 -12.19
CA THR A 147 0.67 9.18 -11.01
C THR A 147 -0.56 9.82 -10.32
N TYR A 148 -0.60 11.15 -10.21
CA TYR A 148 -1.74 11.89 -9.66
C TYR A 148 -3.05 11.58 -10.41
N ASN A 149 -3.02 11.61 -11.75
CA ASN A 149 -4.21 11.36 -12.56
C ASN A 149 -4.68 9.91 -12.42
N ASN A 150 -3.76 8.94 -12.38
CA ASN A 150 -4.08 7.54 -12.18
C ASN A 150 -4.74 7.29 -10.82
N ILE A 151 -4.18 7.87 -9.76
CA ILE A 151 -4.76 7.81 -8.40
C ILE A 151 -6.12 8.51 -8.36
N ALA A 152 -6.24 9.70 -8.95
CA ALA A 152 -7.47 10.47 -8.98
C ALA A 152 -8.60 9.72 -9.71
N ASN A 153 -8.28 9.04 -10.81
CA ASN A 153 -9.22 8.20 -11.55
C ASN A 153 -9.64 6.98 -10.71
N ALA A 154 -8.71 6.31 -10.05
CA ALA A 154 -9.02 5.16 -9.19
C ALA A 154 -9.93 5.55 -8.01
N VAL A 155 -9.59 6.63 -7.30
CA VAL A 155 -10.40 7.17 -6.21
C VAL A 155 -11.76 7.65 -6.72
N GLY A 156 -11.78 8.31 -7.88
CA GLY A 156 -13.00 8.72 -8.56
C GLY A 156 -13.92 7.54 -8.83
N ASN A 157 -13.41 6.46 -9.43
CA ASN A 157 -14.19 5.25 -9.70
C ASN A 157 -14.76 4.63 -8.43
N VAL A 158 -13.98 4.56 -7.36
CA VAL A 158 -14.47 4.06 -6.06
C VAL A 158 -15.57 4.95 -5.50
N TYR A 159 -15.39 6.27 -5.55
CA TYR A 159 -16.40 7.22 -5.11
C TYR A 159 -17.70 7.09 -5.90
N LEU A 160 -17.60 6.99 -7.24
CA LEU A 160 -18.73 6.80 -8.13
C LEU A 160 -19.50 5.50 -7.83
N ASN A 161 -18.79 4.40 -7.60
CA ASN A 161 -19.41 3.13 -7.21
C ASN A 161 -20.17 3.23 -5.87
N ILE A 162 -19.68 4.03 -4.93
CA ILE A 162 -20.33 4.25 -3.63
C ILE A 162 -21.54 5.18 -3.79
N GLU A 163 -21.39 6.26 -4.56
CA GLU A 163 -22.45 7.21 -4.90
C GLU A 163 -23.64 6.49 -5.54
N GLU A 164 -23.38 5.61 -6.52
CA GLU A 164 -24.42 4.83 -7.20
C GLU A 164 -25.21 3.92 -6.25
N ARG A 165 -24.54 3.34 -5.26
CA ARG A 165 -25.17 2.40 -4.34
C ARG A 165 -25.97 3.06 -3.23
N LYS A 166 -25.52 4.23 -2.74
CA LYS A 166 -26.11 4.86 -1.56
C LYS A 166 -26.91 6.12 -1.86
N PHE A 167 -26.60 6.83 -2.94
CA PHE A 167 -27.07 8.19 -3.19
C PHE A 167 -27.37 8.46 -4.68
N PRO A 168 -28.42 7.84 -5.26
CA PRO A 168 -28.74 7.98 -6.68
C PRO A 168 -29.18 9.41 -7.08
N GLU A 169 -29.71 10.19 -6.14
CA GLU A 169 -30.10 11.58 -6.40
C GLU A 169 -28.89 12.47 -6.71
N PHE A 170 -27.80 12.31 -5.95
CA PHE A 170 -26.55 13.05 -6.16
C PHE A 170 -25.92 12.73 -7.53
N LYS A 171 -26.03 11.48 -7.98
CA LYS A 171 -25.60 11.07 -9.32
C LYS A 171 -26.30 11.90 -10.40
N ASN A 172 -27.63 12.01 -10.33
CA ASN A 172 -28.41 12.73 -11.35
C ASN A 172 -28.07 14.23 -11.35
N THR A 173 -27.87 14.83 -10.18
CA THR A 173 -27.44 16.23 -10.09
C THR A 173 -26.05 16.42 -10.68
N ARG A 174 -25.11 15.51 -10.40
CA ARG A 174 -23.75 15.56 -10.93
C ARG A 174 -23.73 15.42 -12.45
N THR A 175 -24.49 14.48 -13.02
CA THR A 175 -24.56 14.29 -14.48
C THR A 175 -25.16 15.52 -15.16
N GLN A 176 -26.28 16.05 -14.66
CA GLN A 176 -26.87 17.29 -15.18
C GLN A 176 -25.92 18.48 -15.11
N PHE A 177 -25.21 18.64 -13.98
CA PHE A 177 -24.22 19.69 -13.83
C PHE A 177 -23.07 19.54 -14.84
N SER A 178 -22.56 18.31 -15.01
CA SER A 178 -21.50 18.04 -15.98
C SER A 178 -21.93 18.32 -17.43
N GLU A 179 -23.15 17.94 -17.81
CA GLU A 179 -23.71 18.23 -19.13
C GLU A 179 -23.86 19.72 -19.37
N ASN A 180 -24.37 20.46 -18.37
CA ASN A 180 -24.51 21.91 -18.46
C ASN A 180 -23.14 22.60 -18.55
N TYR A 181 -22.13 22.13 -17.82
CA TYR A 181 -20.76 22.62 -17.92
C TYR A 181 -20.21 22.47 -19.34
N TYR A 182 -20.35 21.29 -19.96
CA TYR A 182 -19.92 21.08 -21.34
C TYR A 182 -20.71 21.91 -22.36
N LYS A 183 -22.02 22.09 -22.16
CA LYS A 183 -22.85 22.97 -23.01
C LYS A 183 -22.35 24.41 -22.95
N VAL A 184 -22.04 24.93 -21.76
CA VAL A 184 -21.49 26.28 -21.59
C VAL A 184 -20.14 26.42 -22.30
N LEU A 185 -19.25 25.45 -22.17
CA LEU A 185 -17.96 25.46 -22.87
C LEU A 185 -18.12 25.42 -24.39
N ASN A 186 -19.01 24.57 -24.90
CA ASN A 186 -19.27 24.46 -26.33
C ASN A 186 -19.89 25.75 -26.88
N ASN A 187 -20.89 26.31 -26.18
CA ASN A 187 -21.50 27.58 -26.55
C ASN A 187 -20.46 28.72 -26.54
N ALA A 188 -19.55 28.75 -25.56
CA ALA A 188 -18.47 29.75 -25.54
C ALA A 188 -17.52 29.59 -26.74
N CYS A 189 -17.20 28.35 -27.12
CA CYS A 189 -16.36 28.06 -28.28
C CYS A 189 -17.06 28.43 -29.60
N GLU A 190 -18.36 28.13 -29.72
CA GLU A 190 -19.19 28.52 -30.86
C GLU A 190 -19.34 30.04 -30.96
N LEU A 191 -19.58 30.74 -29.84
CA LEU A 191 -19.62 32.20 -29.79
C LEU A 191 -18.30 32.80 -30.25
N LYS A 192 -17.16 32.28 -29.79
CA LYS A 192 -15.84 32.71 -30.27
C LYS A 192 -15.70 32.50 -31.78
N LYS A 193 -16.12 31.35 -32.30
CA LYS A 193 -16.06 31.03 -33.74
C LYS A 193 -16.98 31.93 -34.58
N ASN A 194 -18.21 32.15 -34.11
CA ASN A 194 -19.21 32.99 -34.77
C ASN A 194 -18.82 34.46 -34.75
N ALA A 195 -18.32 34.97 -33.62
CA ALA A 195 -17.75 36.31 -33.55
C ALA A 195 -16.58 36.46 -34.52
N TRP A 196 -15.73 35.42 -34.65
CA TRP A 196 -14.61 35.50 -35.57
C TRP A 196 -15.06 35.55 -37.03
N ASN A 197 -16.00 34.67 -37.41
CA ASN A 197 -16.58 34.66 -38.75
C ASN A 197 -17.36 35.94 -39.08
N SER A 198 -18.04 36.54 -38.10
CA SER A 198 -18.75 37.81 -38.26
C SER A 198 -17.78 38.95 -38.59
N LEU A 199 -16.70 39.07 -37.82
CA LEU A 199 -15.66 40.09 -38.08
C LEU A 199 -15.01 39.89 -39.45
N VAL A 200 -14.69 38.65 -39.83
CA VAL A 200 -14.13 38.36 -41.17
C VAL A 200 -15.15 38.72 -42.27
N GLY A 201 -16.44 38.43 -42.05
CA GLY A 201 -17.52 38.81 -42.95
C GLY A 201 -17.65 40.32 -43.12
N GLU A 202 -17.63 41.07 -42.01
CA GLU A 202 -17.68 42.54 -42.01
C GLU A 202 -16.45 43.17 -42.70
N VAL A 203 -15.26 42.63 -42.47
CA VAL A 203 -14.05 43.09 -43.18
C VAL A 203 -14.16 42.79 -44.68
N ALA A 204 -14.70 41.63 -45.06
CA ALA A 204 -14.89 41.27 -46.46
C ALA A 204 -15.94 42.14 -47.17
N THR A 205 -17.04 42.50 -46.51
CA THR A 205 -18.06 43.42 -47.06
C THR A 205 -17.53 44.85 -47.17
N ALA A 206 -16.79 45.33 -46.16
CA ALA A 206 -16.10 46.62 -46.22
C ALA A 206 -15.10 46.68 -47.40
N ARG A 207 -14.38 45.58 -47.65
CA ARG A 207 -13.47 45.50 -48.81
C ARG A 207 -14.19 45.56 -50.15
N LYS A 208 -15.34 44.87 -50.27
CA LYS A 208 -16.15 44.87 -51.51
C LYS A 208 -16.73 46.26 -51.80
N THR A 209 -17.33 46.90 -50.80
CA THR A 209 -17.90 48.24 -50.93
C THR A 209 -16.84 49.28 -51.33
N LEU A 210 -15.64 49.22 -50.74
CA LEU A 210 -14.51 50.07 -51.16
C LEU A 210 -14.08 49.81 -52.61
N SER A 211 -14.13 48.55 -53.08
CA SER A 211 -13.77 48.22 -54.45
C SER A 211 -14.80 48.69 -55.49
N GLU A 212 -16.07 48.76 -55.10
CA GLU A 212 -17.16 49.28 -55.94
C GLU A 212 -17.03 50.80 -56.08
N ILE A 213 -16.82 51.52 -54.96
CA ILE A 213 -16.64 52.99 -54.96
C ILE A 213 -15.44 53.42 -55.83
N LYS A 214 -14.37 52.63 -55.90
CA LYS A 214 -13.17 52.96 -56.70
C LYS A 214 -13.37 52.80 -58.21
N LYS A 215 -14.44 52.12 -58.65
CA LYS A 215 -14.66 51.78 -60.05
C LYS A 215 -15.50 52.82 -60.81
N ASP A 216 -16.20 53.68 -60.08
CA ASP A 216 -16.85 54.91 -60.56
C ASP A 216 -15.88 56.09 -60.53
#